data_AF-A0AAW2ZKT0-F1
#
_entry.id   AF-A0AAW2ZKT0-F1
#
_cell.length_a   1.000
_cell.length_b   1.000
_cell.length_c   1.000
_cell.angle_alpha   90.00
_cell.angle_beta   90.00
_cell.angle_gamma   90.00
#
_symmetry.space_group_name_H-M   'P 1'
#
loop_
_entity.id
_entity.type
_entity.pdbx_description
1 polymer ?
#
loop_
_entity_poly.entity_id
_entity_poly.type
_entity_poly.pdbx_seq_one_letter_code
_entity_poly.pdbx_strand_id
1 'polypeptide(L)'
;MVGPASCAMDIMAVTQKDGSIQYTPFYVRHGVIARKDKIVRIYLNGTEITHPTYQFVIQKGDRFAKFIEKNAPNDAPTSKTKNPVVMVVPPRTHRPWPIPAELRKKGDPVEQDANFGDREVVCMDERRYLQPPSDLLEANVKEPSTLSFKTEDKTVECTLFPYHHTDKIIISDYDGTITKQKNDLMSIIMTKFKWNNLTTRKGVADLYTEIAANGYKFVYISARIFRQMKGVKDYLAQDSLPRGPIITTPHKTYLSRFYKTIAGTADSFKLAVLGSMKYMFDEDSIVGAFGNKRTDVKAYRAAEIPKDAIYIVKGTTVYKKNEMGKMDDELFEGYDGVKEDALKTFPKIPSTAPGQVTQS
;
A
#
# COMPACT_ATOMS: atom_id res chain seq x y z
N MET A 1 -29.24 -3.81 -5.51
CA MET A 1 -28.17 -2.88 -5.07
C MET A 1 -27.40 -3.53 -3.94
N VAL A 2 -26.09 -3.75 -4.09
CA VAL A 2 -25.25 -4.28 -3.00
C VAL A 2 -24.98 -3.15 -2.02
N GLY A 3 -25.48 -3.26 -0.78
CA GLY A 3 -25.22 -2.28 0.28
C GLY A 3 -23.70 -2.10 0.53
N PRO A 4 -23.26 -0.99 1.14
CA PRO A 4 -21.84 -0.81 1.36
C PRO A 4 -21.27 -1.89 2.29
N ALA A 5 -20.25 -2.58 1.81
CA ALA A 5 -19.58 -3.64 2.57
C ALA A 5 -18.78 -3.08 3.76
N SER A 6 -18.80 -3.84 4.85
CA SER A 6 -17.83 -3.72 5.94
C SER A 6 -16.50 -4.34 5.52
N CYS A 7 -15.37 -3.68 5.82
CA CYS A 7 -14.08 -4.04 5.29
C CYS A 7 -12.92 -3.44 6.12
N ALA A 8 -11.75 -4.10 6.15
CA ALA A 8 -10.51 -3.61 6.75
C ALA A 8 -9.31 -3.88 5.83
N MET A 9 -8.50 -2.87 5.52
CA MET A 9 -7.29 -3.04 4.70
C MET A 9 -6.20 -3.81 5.45
N ASP A 10 -5.32 -4.49 4.70
CA ASP A 10 -4.11 -5.06 5.31
C ASP A 10 -3.23 -3.95 5.86
N ILE A 11 -2.53 -4.29 6.93
CA ILE A 11 -1.72 -3.36 7.70
C ILE A 11 -0.27 -3.81 7.60
N MET A 12 0.63 -2.88 7.30
CA MET A 12 2.06 -3.08 7.55
C MET A 12 2.40 -2.53 8.93
N ALA A 13 3.15 -3.31 9.70
CA ALA A 13 3.78 -2.90 10.94
C ALA A 13 5.30 -2.96 10.71
N VAL A 14 5.96 -1.81 10.66
CA VAL A 14 7.38 -1.71 10.32
C VAL A 14 8.18 -1.29 11.55
N THR A 15 8.97 -2.20 12.10
CA THR A 15 9.89 -1.93 13.20
C THR A 15 11.01 -1.00 12.73
N GLN A 16 11.19 0.11 13.43
CA GLN A 16 12.18 1.15 13.16
C GLN A 16 13.50 0.91 13.91
N LYS A 17 14.53 1.69 13.59
CA LYS A 17 15.88 1.61 14.20
C LYS A 17 15.86 1.74 15.73
N ASP A 18 14.94 2.55 16.26
CA ASP A 18 14.78 2.80 17.70
C ASP A 18 13.88 1.77 18.40
N GLY A 19 13.42 0.73 17.68
CA GLY A 19 12.49 -0.29 18.17
C GLY A 19 11.02 0.14 18.16
N SER A 20 10.71 1.40 17.83
CA SER A 20 9.32 1.84 17.63
C SER A 20 8.71 1.16 16.40
N ILE A 21 7.38 1.08 16.35
CA ILE A 21 6.67 0.50 15.21
C ILE A 21 5.90 1.60 14.49
N GLN A 22 6.14 1.72 13.18
CA GLN A 22 5.28 2.51 12.30
C GLN A 22 4.26 1.61 11.62
N TYR A 23 3.00 2.07 11.60
CA TYR A 23 1.92 1.35 10.95
C TYR A 23 1.45 2.08 9.69
N THR A 24 0.99 1.33 8.70
CA THR A 24 0.05 1.90 7.72
C THR A 24 -1.29 2.20 8.42
N PRO A 25 -2.04 3.22 7.97
CA PRO A 25 -3.28 3.60 8.64
C PRO A 25 -4.32 2.46 8.69
N PHE A 26 -5.08 2.39 9.78
CA PHE A 26 -6.12 1.38 9.98
C PHE A 26 -7.41 1.78 9.24
N TYR A 27 -7.48 1.47 7.94
CA TYR A 27 -8.69 1.69 7.13
C TYR A 27 -9.75 0.64 7.43
N VAL A 28 -10.51 0.87 8.50
CA VAL A 28 -11.57 -0.03 8.97
C VAL A 28 -12.93 0.63 8.80
N ARG A 29 -13.89 -0.11 8.24
CA ARG A 29 -15.25 0.35 7.95
C ARG A 29 -16.28 -0.72 8.28
N HIS A 30 -17.38 -0.32 8.91
CA HIS A 30 -18.52 -1.20 9.25
C HIS A 30 -19.81 -0.84 8.51
N GLY A 31 -19.79 -0.88 7.17
CA GLY A 31 -20.98 -0.75 6.33
C GLY A 31 -21.32 0.69 5.91
N VAL A 32 -22.56 1.14 6.10
CA VAL A 32 -22.98 2.53 5.78
C VAL A 32 -22.38 3.53 6.78
N ILE A 33 -22.67 4.83 6.61
CA ILE A 33 -22.40 5.86 7.61
C ILE A 33 -23.01 5.45 8.95
N ALA A 34 -22.25 5.61 10.04
CA ALA A 34 -22.70 5.27 11.37
C ALA A 34 -23.83 6.20 11.85
N ARG A 35 -24.89 5.63 12.42
CA ARG A 35 -26.05 6.35 12.95
C ARG A 35 -25.86 6.80 14.42
N LYS A 36 -24.98 6.13 15.14
CA LYS A 36 -24.57 6.38 16.52
C LYS A 36 -23.06 6.11 16.63
N ASP A 37 -22.44 6.63 17.68
CA ASP A 37 -21.06 6.30 18.01
C ASP A 37 -20.94 4.81 18.34
N LYS A 38 -19.84 4.20 17.91
CA LYS A 38 -19.53 2.79 18.15
C LYS A 38 -18.08 2.63 18.57
N ILE A 39 -17.83 1.92 19.66
CA ILE A 39 -16.50 1.44 20.01
C ILE A 39 -16.18 0.23 19.12
N VAL A 40 -15.02 0.26 18.46
CA VAL A 40 -14.49 -0.83 17.65
C VAL A 40 -13.39 -1.50 18.44
N ARG A 41 -13.67 -2.68 18.99
CA ARG A 41 -12.69 -3.49 19.71
C ARG A 41 -11.72 -4.13 18.72
N ILE A 42 -10.43 -4.06 19.02
CA ILE A 42 -9.35 -4.60 18.18
C ILE A 42 -8.89 -5.91 18.81
N TYR A 43 -8.76 -6.96 18.01
CA TYR A 43 -8.22 -8.25 18.43
C TYR A 43 -7.04 -8.63 17.54
N LEU A 44 -5.94 -9.07 18.13
CA LEU A 44 -4.81 -9.69 17.42
C LEU A 44 -4.80 -11.19 17.73
N ASN A 45 -4.92 -12.00 16.69
CA ASN A 45 -4.97 -13.46 16.81
C ASN A 45 -6.00 -13.94 17.86
N GLY A 46 -7.14 -13.24 17.94
CA GLY A 46 -8.22 -13.54 18.89
C GLY A 46 -8.09 -12.90 20.28
N THR A 47 -6.96 -12.29 20.61
CA THR A 47 -6.74 -11.61 21.90
C THR A 47 -7.06 -10.11 21.79
N GLU A 48 -7.90 -9.58 22.68
CA GLU A 48 -8.28 -8.17 22.67
C GLU A 48 -7.07 -7.28 22.99
N ILE A 49 -6.86 -6.25 22.18
CA ILE A 49 -5.84 -5.21 22.40
C ILE A 49 -6.55 -3.95 22.85
N THR A 50 -6.04 -3.35 23.93
CA THR A 50 -6.49 -2.07 24.43
C THR A 50 -5.31 -1.14 24.59
N HIS A 51 -5.54 0.16 24.41
CA HIS A 51 -4.53 1.18 24.66
C HIS A 51 -4.98 2.04 25.85
N PRO A 52 -4.10 2.48 26.76
CA PRO A 52 -4.48 3.31 27.91
C PRO A 52 -5.11 4.65 27.47
N THR A 53 -4.44 5.36 26.56
CA THR A 53 -4.80 6.73 26.11
C THR A 53 -5.87 6.78 25.01
N TYR A 54 -5.80 5.87 24.04
CA TYR A 54 -6.60 5.92 22.81
C TYR A 54 -7.66 4.82 22.78
N GLN A 55 -8.77 5.09 22.12
CA GLN A 55 -9.80 4.12 21.77
C GLN A 55 -10.09 4.20 20.28
N PHE A 56 -10.44 3.07 19.67
CA PHE A 56 -10.79 3.02 18.26
C PHE A 56 -12.31 3.06 18.11
N VAL A 57 -12.85 4.07 17.43
CA VAL A 57 -14.29 4.33 17.37
C VAL A 57 -14.76 4.69 15.97
N ILE A 58 -16.03 4.44 15.67
CA ILE A 58 -16.72 5.05 14.53
C ILE A 58 -17.71 6.05 15.10
N GLN A 59 -17.46 7.35 14.93
CA GLN A 59 -18.39 8.40 15.37
C GLN A 59 -19.62 8.49 14.45
N LYS A 60 -20.72 9.01 14.98
CA LYS A 60 -21.95 9.30 14.24
C LYS A 60 -21.63 10.21 13.06
N GLY A 61 -22.05 9.80 11.86
CA GLY A 61 -21.75 10.53 10.62
C GLY A 61 -20.47 10.06 9.91
N ASP A 62 -19.61 9.30 10.58
CA ASP A 62 -18.40 8.75 9.96
C ASP A 62 -18.65 7.43 9.22
N ARG A 63 -17.73 7.14 8.30
CA ARG A 63 -17.67 5.87 7.55
C ARG A 63 -16.53 4.96 7.99
N PHE A 64 -15.49 5.53 8.60
CA PHE A 64 -14.28 4.84 8.97
C PHE A 64 -14.06 4.98 10.47
N ALA A 65 -13.47 3.95 11.06
CA ALA A 65 -13.05 3.99 12.44
C ALA A 65 -11.79 4.86 12.59
N LYS A 66 -11.61 5.42 13.78
CA LYS A 66 -10.59 6.41 14.14
C LYS A 66 -10.14 6.18 15.57
N PHE A 67 -8.84 6.30 15.83
CA PHE A 67 -8.26 6.43 17.16
C PHE A 67 -8.59 7.82 17.70
N ILE A 68 -9.26 7.87 18.85
CA ILE A 68 -9.53 9.09 19.60
C ILE A 68 -9.02 8.92 21.03
N GLU A 69 -8.63 10.01 21.69
CA GLU A 69 -8.30 9.94 23.11
C GLU A 69 -9.56 9.66 23.93
N LYS A 70 -9.45 8.78 24.93
CA LYS A 70 -10.62 8.33 25.71
C LYS A 70 -11.29 9.45 26.50
N ASN A 71 -10.54 10.47 26.90
CA ASN A 71 -11.00 11.58 27.73
C ASN A 71 -10.90 12.93 27.01
N ALA A 72 -10.90 12.94 25.67
CA ALA A 72 -10.87 14.19 24.93
C ALA A 72 -12.12 15.04 25.30
N PRO A 73 -12.01 16.37 25.47
CA PRO A 73 -13.17 17.23 25.66
C PRO A 73 -14.18 17.02 24.54
N ASN A 74 -15.48 17.19 24.80
CA ASN A 74 -16.56 17.04 23.80
C ASN A 74 -16.39 17.91 22.54
N ASP A 75 -15.46 18.88 22.56
CA ASP A 75 -15.06 19.74 21.44
C ASP A 75 -13.85 19.20 20.64
N ALA A 76 -13.32 18.02 20.96
CA ALA A 76 -12.41 17.28 20.08
C ALA A 76 -13.07 17.21 18.71
N PRO A 77 -12.37 17.59 17.63
CA PRO A 77 -13.00 18.11 16.43
C PRO A 77 -14.16 17.21 16.01
N THR A 78 -15.38 17.70 16.25
CA THR A 78 -16.59 17.29 15.53
C THR A 78 -16.50 17.84 14.12
N SER A 79 -15.35 17.62 13.49
CA SER A 79 -15.12 18.10 12.17
C SER A 79 -16.02 17.24 11.31
N LYS A 80 -17.10 17.87 10.83
CA LYS A 80 -17.95 17.37 9.75
C LYS A 80 -17.08 17.23 8.51
N THR A 81 -16.13 16.30 8.53
CA THR A 81 -15.04 16.34 7.60
C THR A 81 -15.16 15.23 6.62
N LYS A 82 -14.90 15.66 5.39
CA LYS A 82 -14.98 14.85 4.22
C LYS A 82 -13.75 13.95 4.25
N ASN A 83 -13.90 12.82 4.95
CA ASN A 83 -13.39 11.51 4.54
C ASN A 83 -11.82 11.45 4.49
N PRO A 84 -11.15 10.59 5.28
CA PRO A 84 -9.69 10.67 5.45
C PRO A 84 -8.88 10.29 4.19
N VAL A 85 -7.78 11.02 4.01
CA VAL A 85 -6.76 10.88 2.94
C VAL A 85 -5.93 9.61 3.13
N VAL A 86 -5.40 9.12 2.02
CA VAL A 86 -4.61 7.90 1.91
C VAL A 86 -3.15 8.13 2.36
N MET A 87 -2.70 7.33 3.34
CA MET A 87 -1.31 7.07 3.75
C MET A 87 -0.50 8.14 4.52
N VAL A 88 0.55 7.59 5.16
CA VAL A 88 1.43 8.12 6.22
C VAL A 88 1.71 9.61 6.04
N VAL A 89 1.42 10.37 7.09
CA VAL A 89 1.79 11.77 7.22
C VAL A 89 3.30 11.81 7.51
N PRO A 90 4.15 12.35 6.61
CA PRO A 90 5.50 12.68 7.02
C PRO A 90 5.44 13.70 8.17
N PRO A 91 6.37 13.67 9.15
CA PRO A 91 6.41 14.67 10.22
C PRO A 91 6.36 16.10 9.65
N ARG A 92 5.75 17.06 10.36
CA ARG A 92 5.60 18.47 9.91
C ARG A 92 6.91 19.13 9.42
N THR A 93 8.05 18.58 9.83
CA THR A 93 9.40 19.05 9.47
C THR A 93 9.89 18.60 8.09
N HIS A 94 9.17 17.69 7.40
CA HIS A 94 9.63 17.08 6.16
C HIS A 94 8.89 17.63 4.94
N ARG A 95 9.66 18.08 3.95
CA ARG A 95 9.13 18.62 2.68
C ARG A 95 8.42 17.52 1.88
N PRO A 96 7.38 17.84 1.11
CA PRO A 96 6.83 16.91 0.11
C PRO A 96 7.94 16.41 -0.80
N TRP A 97 7.87 15.12 -1.13
CA TRP A 97 8.89 14.46 -1.92
C TRP A 97 9.02 15.08 -3.32
N PRO A 98 10.20 15.60 -3.71
CA PRO A 98 10.38 16.25 -5.00
C PRO A 98 10.38 15.19 -6.11
N ILE A 99 9.51 15.35 -7.10
CA ILE A 99 9.58 14.55 -8.33
C ILE A 99 10.91 14.88 -9.04
N PRO A 100 11.75 13.88 -9.39
CA PRO A 100 13.00 14.10 -10.11
C PRO A 100 12.81 14.98 -11.34
N ALA A 101 13.74 15.92 -11.56
CA ALA A 101 13.63 16.93 -12.61
C ALA A 101 13.42 16.31 -14.02
N GLU A 102 14.06 15.17 -14.26
CA GLU A 102 13.96 14.39 -15.51
C GLU A 102 12.57 13.78 -15.78
N LEU A 103 11.71 13.68 -14.76
CA LEU A 103 10.34 13.18 -14.90
C LEU A 103 9.31 14.30 -15.11
N ARG A 104 9.75 15.56 -15.06
CA ARG A 104 8.89 16.74 -15.27
C ARG A 104 8.72 16.98 -16.77
N LYS A 105 7.48 16.95 -17.29
CA LYS A 105 7.22 17.39 -18.67
C LYS A 105 6.79 18.85 -18.72
N LYS A 106 7.09 19.50 -19.84
CA LYS A 106 6.60 20.83 -20.15
C LYS A 106 5.06 20.86 -20.17
N GLY A 107 4.43 21.52 -19.21
CA GLY A 107 2.97 21.55 -19.04
C GLY A 107 2.37 20.37 -18.25
N ASP A 108 3.16 19.51 -17.62
CA ASP A 108 2.65 18.71 -16.51
C ASP A 108 2.22 19.67 -15.39
N PRO A 109 1.09 19.45 -14.70
CA PRO A 109 0.63 20.31 -13.61
C PRO A 109 1.66 20.43 -12.46
N VAL A 110 2.59 19.49 -12.34
CA VAL A 110 3.76 19.55 -11.43
C VAL A 110 4.73 20.68 -11.81
N GLU A 111 4.79 21.05 -13.09
CA GLU A 111 5.65 22.12 -13.61
C GLU A 111 4.99 23.51 -13.51
N GLN A 112 3.65 23.59 -13.61
CA GLN A 112 2.92 24.85 -13.40
C GLN A 112 2.87 25.29 -11.92
N ASP A 113 3.08 24.35 -10.99
CA ASP A 113 3.28 24.62 -9.56
C ASP A 113 4.76 24.45 -9.16
N ALA A 114 5.71 24.93 -9.99
CA ALA A 114 7.10 25.14 -9.59
C ALA A 114 7.24 26.13 -8.40
N ASN A 115 6.14 26.80 -8.04
CA ASN A 115 5.95 27.49 -6.76
C ASN A 115 5.21 26.57 -5.75
N PHE A 116 5.83 25.48 -5.33
CA PHE A 116 5.65 24.99 -3.94
C PHE A 116 6.33 25.96 -2.96
N GLY A 117 6.13 27.27 -3.15
CA GLY A 117 6.58 28.30 -2.21
C GLY A 117 5.59 28.29 -1.06
N ASP A 118 6.03 27.92 0.13
CA ASP A 118 5.36 28.02 1.44
C ASP A 118 3.87 27.61 1.52
N ARG A 119 3.30 27.05 0.46
CA ARG A 119 1.99 26.43 0.48
C ARG A 119 2.17 25.19 1.30
N GLU A 120 1.69 25.27 2.54
CA GLU A 120 1.38 24.11 3.36
C GLU A 120 0.86 23.03 2.40
N VAL A 121 1.66 21.97 2.20
CA VAL A 121 1.05 20.69 1.87
C VAL A 121 0.02 20.56 2.95
N VAL A 122 -1.25 20.66 2.57
CA VAL A 122 -2.34 20.54 3.53
C VAL A 122 -2.20 19.13 4.07
N CYS A 123 -1.43 19.03 5.13
CA CYS A 123 -1.38 17.95 6.05
C CYS A 123 -2.77 18.01 6.66
N MET A 124 -3.77 17.46 5.93
CA MET A 124 -5.13 17.38 6.42
C MET A 124 -5.01 16.75 7.80
N ASP A 125 -5.15 17.61 8.81
CA ASP A 125 -4.80 17.41 10.21
C ASP A 125 -5.59 16.23 10.81
N GLU A 126 -6.67 15.86 10.12
CA GLU A 126 -7.57 14.75 10.41
C GLU A 126 -7.01 13.36 10.09
N ARG A 127 -5.83 13.25 9.46
CA ARG A 127 -5.17 11.97 9.15
C ARG A 127 -4.56 11.27 10.38
N ARG A 128 -4.35 12.00 11.48
CA ARG A 128 -3.77 11.44 12.73
C ARG A 128 -4.64 10.33 13.31
N TYR A 129 -5.96 10.44 13.18
CA TYR A 129 -6.87 9.50 13.82
C TYR A 129 -6.96 8.14 13.13
N LEU A 130 -6.48 7.97 11.90
CA LEU A 130 -6.38 6.62 11.33
C LEU A 130 -5.08 5.92 11.69
N GLN A 131 -4.07 6.67 12.14
CA GLN A 131 -2.79 6.11 12.50
C GLN A 131 -2.87 5.50 13.90
N PRO A 132 -2.50 4.21 14.03
CA PRO A 132 -2.31 3.60 15.33
C PRO A 132 -1.24 4.34 16.14
N PRO A 133 -1.39 4.40 17.47
CA PRO A 133 -0.27 4.66 18.37
C PRO A 133 0.88 3.68 18.07
N SER A 134 2.12 4.15 18.10
CA SER A 134 3.30 3.30 17.83
C SER A 134 3.45 2.16 18.84
N ASP A 135 2.96 2.39 20.06
CA ASP A 135 2.87 1.48 21.20
C ASP A 135 1.52 0.72 21.27
N LEU A 136 0.71 0.73 20.20
CA LEU A 136 -0.56 -0.02 20.17
C LEU A 136 -0.37 -1.51 20.42
N LEU A 137 0.73 -2.09 19.93
CA LEU A 137 1.06 -3.50 20.14
C LEU A 137 2.26 -3.60 21.09
N GLU A 138 2.05 -4.19 22.27
CA GLU A 138 3.10 -4.42 23.26
C GLU A 138 4.14 -5.47 22.79
N ALA A 139 3.76 -6.34 21.84
CA ALA A 139 4.58 -7.45 21.37
C ALA A 139 4.98 -7.29 19.89
N ASN A 140 6.24 -7.61 19.60
CA ASN A 140 6.81 -7.62 18.26
C ASN A 140 6.16 -8.74 17.44
N VAL A 141 5.15 -8.42 16.64
CA VAL A 141 4.52 -9.39 15.74
C VAL A 141 5.60 -9.88 14.77
N LYS A 142 5.95 -11.16 14.83
CA LYS A 142 7.04 -11.73 14.00
C LYS A 142 6.54 -12.32 12.69
N GLU A 143 5.29 -12.77 12.68
CA GLU A 143 4.66 -13.43 11.54
C GLU A 143 3.34 -12.74 11.17
N PRO A 144 2.93 -12.79 9.89
CA PRO A 144 1.66 -12.23 9.47
C PRO A 144 0.51 -12.76 10.32
N SER A 145 -0.24 -11.84 10.93
CA SER A 145 -1.21 -12.13 11.98
C SER A 145 -2.59 -11.58 11.63
N THR A 146 -3.64 -12.16 12.20
CA THR A 146 -5.01 -11.71 11.95
C THR A 146 -5.38 -10.58 12.92
N LEU A 147 -5.80 -9.43 12.36
CA LEU A 147 -6.46 -8.38 13.11
C LEU A 147 -7.97 -8.45 12.86
N SER A 148 -8.75 -8.52 13.94
CA SER A 148 -10.21 -8.49 13.89
C SER A 148 -10.73 -7.23 14.58
N PHE A 149 -11.63 -6.51 13.90
CA PHE A 149 -12.26 -5.28 14.38
C PHE A 149 -13.74 -5.53 14.61
N LYS A 150 -14.16 -5.52 15.88
CA LYS A 150 -15.51 -5.93 16.31
C LYS A 150 -16.31 -4.75 16.90
N THR A 151 -17.54 -4.59 16.44
CA THR A 151 -18.61 -3.84 17.13
C THR A 151 -19.70 -4.81 17.59
N GLU A 152 -20.72 -4.30 18.28
CA GLU A 152 -21.93 -5.05 18.69
C GLU A 152 -22.52 -5.90 17.55
N ASP A 153 -22.52 -5.38 16.32
CA ASP A 153 -23.25 -5.94 15.19
C ASP A 153 -22.34 -6.53 14.08
N LYS A 154 -21.04 -6.26 14.10
CA LYS A 154 -20.16 -6.52 12.95
C LYS A 154 -18.74 -6.87 13.36
N THR A 155 -18.16 -7.81 12.61
CA THR A 155 -16.72 -8.11 12.63
C THR A 155 -16.16 -7.95 11.24
N VAL A 156 -15.00 -7.31 11.13
CA VAL A 156 -14.19 -7.29 9.90
C VAL A 156 -12.77 -7.64 10.24
N GLU A 157 -12.08 -8.29 9.31
CA GLU A 157 -10.72 -8.79 9.54
C GLU A 157 -9.79 -8.38 8.41
N CYS A 158 -8.52 -8.24 8.75
CA CYS A 158 -7.42 -8.07 7.82
C CYS A 158 -6.16 -8.77 8.35
N THR A 159 -5.13 -8.79 7.51
CA THR A 159 -3.82 -9.31 7.90
C THR A 159 -2.92 -8.15 8.29
N LEU A 160 -2.26 -8.26 9.43
CA LEU A 160 -1.12 -7.44 9.81
C LEU A 160 0.16 -8.15 9.36
N PHE A 161 0.96 -7.47 8.54
CA PHE A 161 2.22 -7.94 8.02
C PHE A 161 3.37 -7.25 8.76
N PRO A 162 4.20 -8.00 9.49
CA PRO A 162 5.38 -7.43 10.13
C PRO A 162 6.55 -7.30 9.17
N TYR A 163 7.19 -6.15 9.23
CA TYR A 163 8.37 -5.78 8.47
C TYR A 163 9.39 -5.12 9.39
N HIS A 164 10.65 -5.14 8.96
CA HIS A 164 11.74 -4.37 9.53
C HIS A 164 12.10 -3.24 8.55
N HIS A 165 12.51 -2.09 9.06
CA HIS A 165 12.84 -0.93 8.21
C HIS A 165 13.99 -1.22 7.21
N THR A 166 14.81 -2.26 7.43
CA THR A 166 15.88 -2.71 6.50
C THR A 166 15.46 -3.80 5.52
N ASP A 167 14.22 -4.32 5.59
CA ASP A 167 13.77 -5.38 4.70
C ASP A 167 13.87 -4.94 3.23
N LYS A 168 14.32 -5.84 2.36
CA LYS A 168 14.37 -5.56 0.92
C LYS A 168 13.02 -5.84 0.27
N ILE A 169 12.34 -4.78 -0.15
CA ILE A 169 10.97 -4.77 -0.63
C ILE A 169 10.90 -4.69 -2.16
N ILE A 170 10.12 -5.60 -2.74
CA ILE A 170 9.70 -5.57 -4.14
C ILE A 170 8.26 -5.08 -4.21
N ILE A 171 8.03 -4.05 -5.02
CA ILE A 171 6.69 -3.53 -5.29
C ILE A 171 6.10 -4.23 -6.51
N SER A 172 4.87 -4.72 -6.44
CA SER A 172 4.17 -5.19 -7.63
C SER A 172 2.81 -4.54 -7.76
N ASP A 173 2.53 -3.94 -8.92
CA ASP A 173 1.13 -3.71 -9.29
C ASP A 173 0.41 -5.07 -9.39
N TYR A 174 -0.88 -5.08 -9.09
CA TYR A 174 -1.70 -6.27 -9.19
C TYR A 174 -2.44 -6.34 -10.53
N ASP A 175 -3.00 -5.21 -10.97
CA ASP A 175 -4.01 -5.16 -12.04
C ASP A 175 -3.40 -5.05 -13.44
N GLY A 176 -3.29 -6.18 -14.14
CA GLY A 176 -2.65 -6.24 -15.46
C GLY A 176 -1.17 -6.66 -15.41
N THR A 177 -0.56 -6.59 -14.23
CA THR A 177 0.81 -7.06 -13.95
C THR A 177 0.83 -8.51 -13.48
N ILE A 178 -0.02 -8.87 -12.51
CA ILE A 178 -0.19 -10.27 -12.06
C ILE A 178 -1.36 -10.91 -12.81
N THR A 179 -2.47 -10.18 -12.91
CA THR A 179 -3.69 -10.64 -13.59
C THR A 179 -3.67 -10.30 -15.07
N LYS A 180 -4.18 -11.17 -15.95
CA LYS A 180 -4.45 -10.81 -17.36
C LYS A 180 -5.69 -9.90 -17.40
N GLN A 181 -5.56 -8.64 -17.82
CA GLN A 181 -6.73 -7.78 -18.04
C GLN A 181 -7.52 -8.33 -19.24
N LYS A 182 -8.68 -8.97 -19.00
CA LYS A 182 -9.76 -9.07 -19.98
C LYS A 182 -10.78 -7.97 -19.64
N ASN A 183 -10.77 -6.89 -20.44
CA ASN A 183 -11.67 -5.72 -20.47
C ASN A 183 -12.34 -5.33 -19.15
N ASP A 184 -12.00 -4.13 -18.64
CA ASP A 184 -12.40 -3.56 -17.33
C ASP A 184 -13.88 -3.74 -16.94
N LEU A 185 -14.80 -3.87 -17.90
CA LEU A 185 -16.22 -4.12 -17.65
C LEU A 185 -16.52 -5.55 -17.16
N MET A 186 -15.79 -6.56 -17.67
CA MET A 186 -15.95 -7.95 -17.24
C MET A 186 -15.36 -8.21 -15.87
N SER A 187 -14.29 -7.51 -15.46
CA SER A 187 -13.71 -7.68 -14.11
C SER A 187 -14.71 -7.35 -12.98
N ILE A 188 -15.59 -6.35 -13.21
CA ILE A 188 -16.65 -5.95 -12.27
C ILE A 188 -17.81 -6.95 -12.27
N ILE A 189 -18.14 -7.53 -13.43
CA ILE A 189 -19.20 -8.54 -13.58
C ILE A 189 -18.75 -9.88 -12.96
N MET A 190 -17.50 -10.28 -13.20
CA MET A 190 -16.89 -11.52 -12.68
C MET A 190 -16.83 -11.53 -11.14
N THR A 191 -16.48 -10.39 -10.53
CA THR A 191 -16.45 -10.24 -9.06
C THR A 191 -17.85 -10.35 -8.43
N LYS A 192 -18.92 -10.03 -9.17
CA LYS A 192 -20.31 -10.17 -8.68
C LYS A 192 -20.88 -11.57 -8.82
N PHE A 193 -20.35 -12.39 -9.73
CA PHE A 193 -20.95 -13.67 -10.10
C PHE A 193 -20.17 -14.92 -9.63
N LYS A 194 -19.15 -14.77 -8.77
CA LYS A 194 -18.29 -15.89 -8.31
C LYS A 194 -17.71 -16.72 -9.48
N TRP A 195 -17.41 -16.09 -10.61
CA TRP A 195 -16.68 -16.73 -11.70
C TRP A 195 -15.18 -16.58 -11.44
N ASN A 196 -14.58 -17.61 -10.83
CA ASN A 196 -13.20 -17.63 -10.35
C ASN A 196 -12.17 -17.95 -11.44
N ASN A 197 -12.24 -17.28 -12.59
CA ASN A 197 -11.18 -17.37 -13.62
C ASN A 197 -10.48 -16.02 -13.79
N LEU A 198 -9.96 -15.46 -12.69
CA LEU A 198 -8.83 -14.53 -12.79
C LEU A 198 -7.67 -15.36 -13.35
N THR A 199 -7.30 -15.16 -14.61
CA THR A 199 -6.13 -15.87 -15.16
C THR A 199 -4.89 -15.07 -14.79
N THR A 200 -4.07 -15.60 -13.88
CA THR A 200 -2.71 -15.09 -13.66
C THR A 200 -1.88 -15.21 -14.94
N ARG A 201 -0.88 -14.34 -15.04
CA ARG A 201 0.14 -14.47 -16.08
C ARG A 201 1.02 -15.66 -15.73
N LYS A 202 1.20 -16.57 -16.68
CA LYS A 202 2.08 -17.73 -16.53
C LYS A 202 3.49 -17.26 -16.12
N GLY A 203 4.12 -17.97 -15.19
CA GLY A 203 5.47 -17.71 -14.71
C GLY A 203 5.59 -16.66 -13.59
N VAL A 204 4.54 -15.84 -13.34
CA VAL A 204 4.64 -14.76 -12.34
C VAL A 204 4.80 -15.30 -10.92
N ALA A 205 4.04 -16.35 -10.57
CA ALA A 205 4.08 -16.96 -9.23
C ALA A 205 5.44 -17.61 -8.97
N ASP A 206 5.96 -18.36 -9.95
CA ASP A 206 7.26 -19.03 -9.85
C ASP A 206 8.39 -18.01 -9.69
N LEU A 207 8.43 -16.98 -10.55
CA LEU A 207 9.41 -15.90 -10.45
C LEU A 207 9.34 -15.21 -9.08
N TYR A 208 8.15 -14.83 -8.63
CA TYR A 208 8.00 -14.10 -7.37
C TYR A 208 8.38 -14.97 -6.18
N THR A 209 8.05 -16.26 -6.22
CA THR A 209 8.42 -17.23 -5.19
C THR A 209 9.94 -17.38 -5.08
N GLU A 210 10.66 -17.42 -6.20
CA GLU A 210 12.11 -17.49 -6.19
C GLU A 210 12.78 -16.20 -5.72
N ILE A 211 12.26 -15.03 -6.13
CA ILE A 211 12.69 -13.75 -5.57
C ILE A 211 12.44 -13.71 -4.05
N ALA A 212 11.30 -14.20 -3.58
CA ALA A 212 11.03 -14.27 -2.15
C ALA A 212 11.95 -15.25 -1.40
N ALA A 213 12.27 -16.40 -2.01
CA ALA A 213 13.23 -17.36 -1.48
C ALA A 213 14.66 -16.79 -1.37
N ASN A 214 14.98 -15.76 -2.17
CA ASN A 214 16.21 -14.97 -2.06
C ASN A 214 16.19 -13.96 -0.89
N GLY A 215 15.11 -13.89 -0.10
CA GLY A 215 15.00 -13.06 1.09
C GLY A 215 14.28 -11.72 0.88
N TYR A 216 13.81 -11.44 -0.33
CA TYR A 216 13.03 -10.24 -0.62
C TYR A 216 11.58 -10.41 -0.17
N LYS A 217 10.94 -9.32 0.26
CA LYS A 217 9.54 -9.31 0.64
C LYS A 217 8.71 -8.52 -0.37
N PHE A 218 7.46 -8.91 -0.55
CA PHE A 218 6.58 -8.27 -1.53
C PHE A 218 5.58 -7.32 -0.87
N VAL A 219 5.32 -6.20 -1.54
CA VAL A 219 4.17 -5.32 -1.28
C VAL A 219 3.41 -5.13 -2.59
N TYR A 220 2.12 -5.46 -2.57
CA TYR A 220 1.26 -5.37 -3.74
C TYR A 220 0.48 -4.05 -3.72
N ILE A 221 0.35 -3.40 -4.87
CA ILE A 221 -0.44 -2.17 -5.01
C ILE A 221 -1.56 -2.38 -6.03
N SER A 222 -2.77 -1.94 -5.71
CA SER A 222 -3.91 -1.98 -6.65
C SER A 222 -4.72 -0.69 -6.57
N ALA A 223 -5.04 -0.11 -7.72
CA ALA A 223 -5.94 1.05 -7.80
C ALA A 223 -7.44 0.66 -7.70
N ARG A 224 -7.77 -0.63 -7.51
CA ARG A 224 -9.17 -1.07 -7.28
C ARG A 224 -9.68 -0.58 -5.93
N ILE A 225 -10.99 -0.59 -5.72
CA ILE A 225 -11.53 -0.29 -4.39
C ILE A 225 -11.35 -1.52 -3.51
N PHE A 226 -10.89 -1.34 -2.27
CA PHE A 226 -10.71 -2.43 -1.30
C PHE A 226 -11.88 -3.42 -1.21
N ARG A 227 -13.13 -2.95 -1.31
CA ARG A 227 -14.33 -3.82 -1.32
C ARG A 227 -14.30 -4.91 -2.39
N GLN A 228 -13.70 -4.62 -3.54
CA GLN A 228 -13.56 -5.56 -4.66
C GLN A 228 -12.40 -6.55 -4.44
N MET A 229 -11.56 -6.33 -3.43
CA MET A 229 -10.37 -7.13 -3.15
C MET A 229 -10.59 -8.26 -2.14
N LYS A 230 -11.76 -8.38 -1.49
CA LYS A 230 -12.01 -9.47 -0.53
C LYS A 230 -11.83 -10.86 -1.18
N GLY A 231 -12.38 -11.07 -2.38
CA GLY A 231 -12.15 -12.31 -3.15
C GLY A 231 -10.77 -12.41 -3.81
N VAL A 232 -10.00 -11.31 -3.87
CA VAL A 232 -8.61 -11.33 -4.37
C VAL A 232 -7.65 -11.86 -3.30
N LYS A 233 -7.91 -11.63 -2.01
CA LYS A 233 -7.09 -12.20 -0.93
C LYS A 233 -7.17 -13.72 -0.88
N ASP A 234 -8.38 -14.26 -1.02
CA ASP A 234 -8.60 -15.71 -1.11
C ASP A 234 -7.87 -16.30 -2.32
N TYR A 235 -7.76 -15.52 -3.42
CA TYR A 235 -7.04 -15.90 -4.63
C TYR A 235 -5.51 -15.81 -4.48
N LEU A 236 -4.96 -14.76 -3.86
CA LEU A 236 -3.51 -14.66 -3.57
C LEU A 236 -3.03 -15.81 -2.68
N ALA A 237 -3.86 -16.24 -1.73
CA ALA A 237 -3.56 -17.37 -0.87
C ALA A 237 -3.59 -18.72 -1.62
N GLN A 238 -4.29 -18.80 -2.75
CA GLN A 238 -4.42 -20.01 -3.57
C GLN A 238 -3.35 -20.14 -4.68
N ASP A 239 -2.90 -19.02 -5.26
CA ASP A 239 -2.02 -19.00 -6.44
C ASP A 239 -0.51 -19.04 -6.14
N SER A 240 -0.11 -19.42 -4.92
CA SER A 240 1.30 -19.59 -4.51
C SER A 240 2.18 -18.34 -4.66
N LEU A 241 1.59 -17.13 -4.66
CA LEU A 241 2.37 -15.90 -4.63
C LEU A 241 2.98 -15.68 -3.23
N PRO A 242 4.14 -15.02 -3.12
CA PRO A 242 4.71 -14.65 -1.83
C PRO A 242 3.72 -13.88 -0.97
N ARG A 243 3.72 -14.14 0.33
CA ARG A 243 2.87 -13.41 1.27
C ARG A 243 3.30 -11.94 1.30
N GLY A 244 2.32 -11.05 1.19
CA GLY A 244 2.54 -9.61 1.29
C GLY A 244 1.22 -8.83 1.38
N PRO A 245 1.24 -7.61 1.93
CA PRO A 245 0.07 -6.75 2.01
C PRO A 245 -0.34 -6.27 0.61
N ILE A 246 -1.65 -6.09 0.41
CA ILE A 246 -2.16 -5.36 -0.75
C ILE A 246 -2.64 -3.98 -0.31
N ILE A 247 -1.90 -2.95 -0.73
CA ILE A 247 -2.27 -1.55 -0.53
C ILE A 247 -3.20 -1.10 -1.67
N THR A 248 -4.34 -0.51 -1.30
CA THR A 248 -5.39 -0.19 -2.28
C THR A 248 -6.19 1.04 -1.91
N THR A 249 -7.06 1.54 -2.79
CA THR A 249 -7.82 2.77 -2.51
C THR A 249 -9.09 2.47 -1.69
N PRO A 250 -9.39 3.28 -0.65
CA PRO A 250 -10.56 3.07 0.18
C PRO A 250 -11.88 3.43 -0.53
N HIS A 251 -11.85 4.28 -1.58
CA HIS A 251 -13.05 4.66 -2.35
C HIS A 251 -12.76 5.42 -3.66
N LYS A 252 -13.66 5.27 -4.65
CA LYS A 252 -13.58 5.92 -5.98
C LYS A 252 -13.59 7.46 -5.98
N THR A 253 -14.33 8.10 -5.08
CA THR A 253 -14.30 9.58 -4.98
C THR A 253 -13.04 10.14 -4.31
N TYR A 254 -12.23 9.30 -3.65
CA TYR A 254 -10.94 9.75 -3.13
C TYR A 254 -9.92 9.91 -4.22
N LEU A 255 -9.88 8.95 -5.14
CA LEU A 255 -9.14 9.06 -6.39
C LEU A 255 -9.44 10.45 -6.98
N SER A 256 -10.68 10.75 -7.35
CA SER A 256 -10.98 12.01 -8.07
C SER A 256 -10.71 13.31 -7.30
N ARG A 257 -10.82 13.36 -5.96
CA ARG A 257 -10.53 14.58 -5.17
C ARG A 257 -9.05 14.78 -4.90
N PHE A 258 -8.34 13.73 -4.51
CA PHE A 258 -6.91 13.79 -4.26
C PHE A 258 -6.13 14.07 -5.55
N TYR A 259 -6.52 13.44 -6.68
CA TYR A 259 -5.95 13.72 -8.00
C TYR A 259 -6.23 15.14 -8.50
N LYS A 260 -7.40 15.71 -8.17
CA LYS A 260 -7.72 17.11 -8.51
C LYS A 260 -6.89 18.12 -7.72
N THR A 261 -6.55 17.81 -6.48
CA THR A 261 -5.88 18.76 -5.57
C THR A 261 -4.35 18.72 -5.70
N ILE A 262 -3.74 17.59 -6.04
CA ILE A 262 -2.26 17.47 -6.03
C ILE A 262 -1.64 17.49 -7.43
N ALA A 263 -2.30 16.99 -8.49
CA ALA A 263 -1.52 16.69 -9.70
C ALA A 263 -2.26 16.63 -11.04
N GLY A 264 -3.55 16.96 -11.17
CA GLY A 264 -4.25 17.01 -12.47
C GLY A 264 -4.15 15.75 -13.37
N THR A 265 -3.61 14.63 -12.87
CA THR A 265 -3.25 13.43 -13.65
C THR A 265 -3.43 12.18 -12.80
N ALA A 266 -3.71 11.06 -13.47
CA ALA A 266 -4.00 9.75 -12.86
C ALA A 266 -2.78 9.09 -12.16
N ASP A 267 -1.62 9.76 -12.13
CA ASP A 267 -0.32 9.23 -11.67
C ASP A 267 -0.13 9.28 -10.13
N SER A 268 -1.00 9.94 -9.38
CA SER A 268 -0.77 10.27 -7.95
C SER A 268 -0.94 9.15 -6.90
N PHE A 269 -1.70 8.06 -7.13
CA PHE A 269 -1.97 7.09 -6.05
C PHE A 269 -0.76 6.22 -5.74
N LYS A 270 -0.18 5.57 -6.77
CA LYS A 270 1.03 4.75 -6.58
C LYS A 270 2.17 5.61 -6.07
N LEU A 271 2.30 6.84 -6.57
CA LEU A 271 3.27 7.81 -6.07
C LEU A 271 3.05 8.12 -4.58
N ALA A 272 1.82 8.37 -4.14
CA ALA A 272 1.51 8.58 -2.72
C ALA A 272 1.82 7.33 -1.88
N VAL A 273 1.59 6.12 -2.42
CA VAL A 273 1.90 4.86 -1.70
C VAL A 273 3.39 4.76 -1.46
N LEU A 274 4.15 4.87 -2.55
CA LEU A 274 5.59 4.70 -2.51
C LEU A 274 6.27 5.81 -1.72
N GLY A 275 5.78 7.05 -1.83
CA GLY A 275 6.24 8.17 -1.03
C GLY A 275 6.03 7.93 0.46
N SER A 276 4.87 7.40 0.87
CA SER A 276 4.65 7.05 2.28
C SER A 276 5.54 5.89 2.75
N MET A 277 5.76 4.87 1.91
CA MET A 277 6.64 3.75 2.25
C MET A 277 8.09 4.17 2.46
N LYS A 278 8.59 5.16 1.70
CA LYS A 278 9.95 5.72 1.91
C LYS A 278 10.17 6.33 3.30
N TYR A 279 9.12 6.65 4.06
CA TYR A 279 9.25 7.10 5.45
C TYR A 279 9.22 5.97 6.48
N MET A 280 8.78 4.77 6.07
CA MET A 280 8.69 3.61 6.94
C MET A 280 9.93 2.70 6.85
N PHE A 281 10.66 2.78 5.74
CA PHE A 281 11.80 1.94 5.41
C PHE A 281 13.06 2.78 5.12
N ASP A 282 14.24 2.16 5.22
CA ASP A 282 15.51 2.77 4.84
C ASP A 282 15.56 3.07 3.33
N GLU A 283 16.39 4.04 2.93
CA GLU A 283 16.46 4.55 1.55
C GLU A 283 16.68 3.45 0.50
N ASP A 284 17.45 2.42 0.87
CA ASP A 284 17.88 1.28 0.06
C ASP A 284 16.98 0.03 0.21
N SER A 285 15.81 0.17 0.84
CA SER A 285 14.92 -0.95 1.14
C SER A 285 13.91 -1.23 0.03
N ILE A 286 13.43 -0.22 -0.69
CA ILE A 286 12.55 -0.43 -1.86
C ILE A 286 13.43 -0.62 -3.10
N VAL A 287 13.65 -1.88 -3.47
CA VAL A 287 14.77 -2.25 -4.37
C VAL A 287 14.34 -2.66 -5.78
N GLY A 288 13.05 -2.94 -6.00
CA GLY A 288 12.58 -3.38 -7.31
C GLY A 288 11.09 -3.21 -7.49
N ALA A 289 10.64 -3.17 -8.75
CA ALA A 289 9.22 -3.02 -9.05
C ALA A 289 8.76 -3.73 -10.32
N PHE A 290 7.53 -4.24 -10.26
CA PHE A 290 6.81 -4.83 -11.39
C PHE A 290 5.52 -4.05 -11.68
N GLY A 291 5.30 -3.63 -12.92
CA GLY A 291 4.13 -2.85 -13.34
C GLY A 291 3.65 -3.20 -14.76
N ASN A 292 2.64 -2.49 -15.26
CA ASN A 292 2.12 -2.69 -16.61
C ASN A 292 1.84 -1.38 -17.36
N LYS A 293 1.85 -0.25 -16.67
CA LYS A 293 1.60 1.07 -17.27
C LYS A 293 2.86 1.93 -17.25
N ARG A 294 2.95 2.83 -18.23
CA ARG A 294 3.97 3.89 -18.24
C ARG A 294 3.90 4.79 -17.00
N THR A 295 2.70 4.96 -16.45
CA THR A 295 2.45 5.70 -15.21
C THR A 295 3.12 5.05 -14.00
N ASP A 296 3.32 3.73 -14.04
CA ASP A 296 3.97 2.98 -12.96
C ASP A 296 5.45 3.27 -12.94
N VAL A 297 6.09 3.31 -14.12
CA VAL A 297 7.50 3.69 -14.27
C VAL A 297 7.76 5.05 -13.62
N LYS A 298 6.89 6.04 -13.86
CA LYS A 298 7.03 7.37 -13.23
C LYS A 298 6.97 7.28 -11.71
N ALA A 299 6.03 6.52 -11.16
CA ALA A 299 5.89 6.36 -9.72
C ALA A 299 7.09 5.63 -9.09
N TYR A 300 7.57 4.55 -9.72
CA TYR A 300 8.75 3.79 -9.27
C TYR A 300 10.03 4.63 -9.33
N ARG A 301 10.21 5.41 -10.39
CA ARG A 301 11.33 6.34 -10.54
C ARG A 301 11.32 7.45 -9.51
N ALA A 302 10.15 8.04 -9.27
CA ALA A 302 10.01 9.06 -8.24
C ALA A 302 10.27 8.48 -6.85
N ALA A 303 10.01 7.19 -6.62
CA ALA A 303 10.41 6.47 -5.42
C ALA A 303 11.86 5.95 -5.45
N GLU A 304 12.69 6.43 -6.37
CA GLU A 304 14.12 6.10 -6.51
C GLU A 304 14.42 4.60 -6.64
N ILE A 305 13.49 3.83 -7.19
CA ILE A 305 13.74 2.42 -7.49
C ILE A 305 14.76 2.34 -8.65
N PRO A 306 15.82 1.52 -8.52
CA PRO A 306 16.86 1.38 -9.55
C PRO A 306 16.29 1.06 -10.93
N LYS A 307 16.94 1.56 -11.99
CA LYS A 307 16.43 1.51 -13.37
C LYS A 307 16.31 0.10 -13.91
N ASP A 308 17.40 -0.62 -13.79
CA ASP A 308 17.59 -2.03 -14.02
C ASP A 308 16.71 -2.93 -13.13
N ALA A 309 16.08 -2.41 -12.07
CA ALA A 309 15.19 -3.18 -11.21
C ALA A 309 13.68 -2.92 -11.46
N ILE A 310 13.32 -2.26 -12.57
CA ILE A 310 11.93 -1.99 -12.96
C ILE A 310 11.53 -2.81 -14.18
N TYR A 311 10.52 -3.67 -14.00
CA TYR A 311 9.97 -4.55 -15.03
C TYR A 311 8.53 -4.15 -15.37
N ILE A 312 8.25 -3.93 -16.66
CA ILE A 312 6.93 -3.53 -17.13
C ILE A 312 6.38 -4.55 -18.11
N VAL A 313 5.23 -5.14 -17.81
CA VAL A 313 4.58 -6.12 -18.71
C VAL A 313 3.57 -5.46 -19.64
N LYS A 314 3.65 -5.75 -20.94
CA LYS A 314 2.68 -5.33 -21.95
C LYS A 314 2.42 -6.47 -22.93
N GLY A 315 1.17 -6.91 -23.04
CA GLY A 315 0.84 -8.11 -23.82
C GLY A 315 1.54 -9.33 -23.22
N THR A 316 2.30 -10.07 -24.02
CA THR A 316 3.15 -11.19 -23.60
C THR A 316 4.58 -10.78 -23.29
N THR A 317 4.96 -9.53 -23.51
CA THR A 317 6.35 -9.07 -23.37
C THR A 317 6.57 -8.41 -22.01
N VAL A 318 7.73 -8.68 -21.39
CA VAL A 318 8.23 -7.94 -20.23
C VAL A 318 9.39 -7.07 -20.68
N TYR A 319 9.34 -5.80 -20.29
CA TYR A 319 10.33 -4.77 -20.62
C TYR A 319 11.11 -4.43 -19.35
N LYS A 320 12.43 -4.61 -19.36
CA LYS A 320 13.31 -4.06 -18.32
C LYS A 320 13.68 -2.63 -18.68
N LYS A 321 13.38 -1.67 -17.80
CA LYS A 321 13.43 -0.24 -18.13
C LYS A 321 14.79 0.39 -17.88
N ASN A 322 15.61 0.42 -18.93
CA ASN A 322 16.91 1.09 -18.89
C ASN A 322 16.78 2.64 -19.00
N GLU A 323 15.98 3.19 -19.94
CA GLU A 323 15.69 4.63 -20.06
C GLU A 323 14.30 4.95 -20.67
N MET A 324 13.70 6.12 -20.39
CA MET A 324 12.41 6.51 -20.99
C MET A 324 12.60 7.01 -22.43
N GLY A 325 12.08 6.27 -23.41
CA GLY A 325 11.92 6.78 -24.79
C GLY A 325 13.04 6.45 -25.77
N LYS A 326 13.98 5.56 -25.42
CA LYS A 326 14.95 4.96 -26.34
C LYS A 326 14.58 3.52 -26.68
N MET A 327 15.16 2.99 -27.77
CA MET A 327 14.94 1.62 -28.27
C MET A 327 15.62 0.52 -27.43
N ASP A 328 16.24 0.86 -26.30
CA ASP A 328 17.15 -0.02 -25.55
C ASP A 328 16.50 -0.68 -24.31
N ASP A 329 15.18 -0.87 -24.32
CA ASP A 329 14.54 -1.75 -23.33
C ASP A 329 14.95 -3.21 -23.66
N GLU A 330 15.47 -3.94 -22.67
CA GLU A 330 15.61 -5.39 -22.83
C GLU A 330 14.22 -6.04 -22.84
N LEU A 331 14.00 -6.90 -23.83
CA LEU A 331 12.72 -7.51 -24.14
C LEU A 331 12.77 -9.00 -23.80
N PHE A 332 11.82 -9.42 -22.97
CA PHE A 332 11.69 -10.81 -22.58
C PHE A 332 10.30 -11.33 -22.93
N GLU A 333 10.22 -12.60 -23.33
CA GLU A 333 8.95 -13.29 -23.56
C GLU A 333 8.36 -13.78 -22.23
N GLY A 334 7.38 -13.05 -21.73
CA GLY A 334 6.65 -13.38 -20.50
C GLY A 334 7.53 -13.33 -19.24
N TYR A 335 6.97 -13.82 -18.13
CA TYR A 335 7.70 -13.89 -16.88
C TYR A 335 8.74 -15.02 -16.88
N ASP A 336 8.50 -16.09 -17.62
CA ASP A 336 9.46 -17.19 -17.77
C ASP A 336 10.74 -16.70 -18.47
N GLY A 337 10.62 -15.88 -19.53
CA GLY A 337 11.76 -15.35 -20.27
C GLY A 337 12.61 -14.35 -19.48
N VAL A 338 11.99 -13.52 -18.62
CA VAL A 338 12.73 -12.53 -17.80
C VAL A 338 13.31 -13.13 -16.52
N LYS A 339 12.96 -14.37 -16.19
CA LYS A 339 13.24 -14.97 -14.89
C LYS A 339 14.72 -14.95 -14.54
N GLU A 340 15.59 -15.37 -15.46
CA GLU A 340 17.03 -15.41 -15.22
C GLU A 340 17.60 -14.01 -14.95
N ASP A 341 17.19 -13.01 -15.72
CA ASP A 341 17.62 -11.62 -15.54
C ASP A 341 17.11 -11.02 -14.23
N ALA A 342 15.85 -11.27 -13.90
CA ALA A 342 15.25 -10.83 -12.65
C ALA A 342 15.94 -11.45 -11.43
N LEU A 343 16.33 -12.73 -11.48
CA LEU A 343 17.06 -13.38 -10.39
C LEU A 343 18.52 -12.92 -10.28
N LYS A 344 19.15 -12.49 -11.38
CA LYS A 344 20.46 -11.80 -11.35
C LYS A 344 20.34 -10.42 -10.71
N THR A 345 19.25 -9.71 -10.99
CA THR A 345 18.95 -8.39 -10.42
C THR A 345 18.59 -8.49 -8.93
N PHE A 346 17.94 -9.58 -8.52
CA PHE A 346 17.55 -9.85 -7.14
C PHE A 346 18.26 -11.09 -6.58
N PRO A 347 19.59 -11.04 -6.38
CA PRO A 347 20.35 -12.18 -5.90
C PRO A 347 20.02 -12.52 -4.45
N LYS A 348 20.34 -13.74 -4.01
CA LYS A 348 20.11 -14.17 -2.63
C LYS A 348 20.77 -13.21 -1.63
N ILE A 349 19.96 -12.62 -0.75
CA ILE A 349 20.43 -11.78 0.33
C ILE A 349 21.18 -12.68 1.32
N PRO A 350 22.44 -12.35 1.69
CA PRO A 350 23.17 -13.11 2.69
C PRO A 350 22.35 -13.17 3.98
N SER A 351 22.13 -14.36 4.53
CA SER A 351 21.50 -14.45 5.86
C SER A 351 22.48 -13.83 6.85
N THR A 352 22.15 -12.66 7.39
CA THR A 352 22.84 -12.17 8.59
C THR A 352 22.57 -13.18 9.69
N ALA A 353 23.60 -13.93 10.08
CA ALA A 353 23.53 -14.71 11.30
C ALA A 353 23.19 -13.74 12.45
N PRO A 354 22.26 -14.09 13.35
CA PRO A 354 22.00 -13.25 14.51
C PRO A 354 23.26 -13.23 15.39
N GLY A 355 24.01 -12.12 15.39
CA GLY A 355 25.08 -11.89 16.38
C GLY A 355 26.44 -11.40 15.92
N GLN A 356 26.57 -10.61 14.85
CA GLN A 356 27.76 -9.76 14.68
C GLN A 356 27.37 -8.29 14.60
N VAL A 357 27.20 -7.69 15.77
CA VAL A 357 27.40 -6.25 15.94
C VAL A 357 28.89 -6.02 15.72
N THR A 358 29.27 -5.54 14.53
CA THR A 358 30.56 -4.88 14.36
C THR A 358 30.53 -3.62 15.21
N GLN A 359 31.23 -3.66 16.34
CA GLN A 359 31.68 -2.45 17.00
C GLN A 359 32.64 -1.73 16.06
N SER A 360 32.29 -0.51 15.68
CA SER A 360 33.22 0.48 15.13
C SER A 360 32.90 1.82 15.74
#